data_AF-A0A2J7QID0-F1
#
_entry.id   AF-A0A2J7QID0-F1
#
_cell.length_a   1.000
_cell.length_b   1.000
_cell.length_c   1.000
_cell.angle_alpha   90.00
_cell.angle_beta   90.00
_cell.angle_gamma   90.00
#
_symmetry.space_group_name_H-M   'P 1'
#
loop_
_entity.id
_entity.type
_entity.pdbx_description
1 polymer ?
#
loop_
_entity_poly.entity_id
_entity_poly.type
_entity_poly.pdbx_seq_one_letter_code
_entity_poly.pdbx_strand_id
1 'polypeptide(L)' 'MKEDNFDPEPKEKTVLKDAIYKFLRQFYNERDSEKITDEFMKDFYRSVSSLSLDDLERLATSYLQDEKTD' A
#
# COMPACT_ATOMS: atom_id res chain seq x y z
N MET A 1 24.82 24.44 22.16
CA MET A 1 23.84 24.08 21.11
C MET A 1 23.61 22.59 21.27
N LYS A 2 22.43 22.19 21.76
CA LYS A 2 22.10 20.77 21.95
C LYS A 2 21.59 20.26 20.61
N GLU A 3 22.14 19.14 20.17
CA GLU A 3 21.71 18.44 18.97
C GLU A 3 20.26 18.01 19.16
N ASP A 4 19.37 18.53 18.33
CA ASP A 4 18.02 18.00 18.22
C ASP A 4 18.14 16.59 17.63
N ASN A 5 18.09 15.59 18.51
CA ASN A 5 17.82 14.22 18.13
C ASN A 5 16.47 14.21 17.42
N PHE A 6 16.49 14.26 16.10
CA PHE A 6 15.36 13.95 15.25
C PHE A 6 15.05 12.47 15.48
N ASP A 7 14.22 12.20 16.48
CA ASP A 7 13.62 10.89 16.67
C ASP A 7 12.78 10.63 15.42
N PRO A 8 13.17 9.68 14.53
CA PRO A 8 12.41 9.46 13.32
C PRO A 8 11.04 8.95 13.75
N GLU A 9 10.03 9.78 13.56
CA GLU A 9 8.62 9.46 13.77
C GLU A 9 8.35 7.99 13.41
N PRO A 10 7.64 7.22 14.26
CA PRO A 10 7.31 5.85 13.93
C PRO A 10 6.54 5.89 12.62
N LYS A 11 7.16 5.38 11.53
CA LYS A 11 6.57 5.28 10.20
C LYS A 11 5.12 4.83 10.36
N GLU A 12 4.19 5.75 10.16
CA GLU A 12 2.78 5.54 10.42
C GLU A 12 2.36 4.27 9.67
N LYS A 13 1.97 3.22 10.41
CA LYS A 13 1.50 1.99 9.78
C LYS A 13 0.18 2.34 9.10
N THR A 14 0.18 2.35 7.77
CA THR A 14 -1.01 2.68 7.01
C THR A 14 -2.10 1.63 7.24
N VAL A 15 -3.38 2.04 7.17
CA VAL A 15 -4.54 1.13 7.29
C VAL A 15 -4.40 -0.06 6.32
N LEU A 16 -3.90 0.18 5.11
CA LEU A 16 -3.63 -0.85 4.11
C LEU A 16 -2.56 -1.84 4.57
N LYS A 17 -1.41 -1.34 5.06
CA LYS A 17 -0.32 -2.17 5.56
C LYS A 17 -0.80 -3.10 6.68
N ASP A 18 -1.57 -2.56 7.61
CA ASP A 18 -2.12 -3.32 8.73
C ASP A 18 -3.14 -4.37 8.29
N ALA A 19 -4.01 -4.05 7.33
CA ALA A 19 -4.98 -5.00 6.80
C ALA A 19 -4.29 -6.19 6.12
N ILE A 20 -3.26 -5.92 5.30
CA ILE A 20 -2.49 -6.95 4.60
C ILE A 20 -1.74 -7.83 5.60
N TYR A 21 -1.05 -7.23 6.57
CA TYR A 21 -0.34 -7.98 7.60
C TYR A 21 -1.30 -8.89 8.38
N LYS A 22 -2.45 -8.37 8.83
CA LYS A 22 -3.47 -9.15 9.55
C LYS A 22 -4.01 -10.32 8.71
N PHE A 23 -4.23 -10.10 7.42
CA PHE A 23 -4.65 -11.15 6.50
C PHE A 23 -3.57 -12.24 6.36
N LEU A 24 -2.32 -11.85 6.11
CA LEU A 24 -1.21 -12.78 5.89
C LEU A 24 -0.88 -13.62 7.12
N ARG A 25 -1.11 -13.09 8.34
CA ARG A 25 -0.92 -13.85 9.60
C ARG A 25 -1.80 -15.08 9.73
N GLN A 26 -2.84 -15.23 8.90
CA GLN A 26 -3.66 -16.45 8.83
C GLN A 26 -2.95 -17.60 8.10
N PHE A 27 -1.91 -17.31 7.31
CA PHE A 27 -1.25 -18.28 6.42
C PHE A 27 0.27 -18.39 6.64
N TYR A 28 0.90 -17.33 7.12
CA TYR A 28 2.35 -17.23 7.28
C TYR A 28 2.73 -16.88 8.73
N ASN A 29 3.96 -17.21 9.12
CA ASN A 29 4.53 -16.76 10.39
C ASN A 29 4.73 -15.22 10.39
N GLU A 30 5.02 -14.65 11.56
CA GLU A 30 5.17 -13.20 11.74
C GLU A 30 6.24 -12.60 10.82
N ARG A 31 7.43 -13.19 10.80
CA ARG A 31 8.56 -12.73 9.98
C ARG A 31 8.23 -12.72 8.49
N ASP A 32 7.63 -13.80 7.99
CA ASP A 32 7.27 -13.90 6.58
C ASP A 32 6.11 -12.97 6.23
N SER A 33 5.12 -12.84 7.12
CA SER A 33 4.00 -11.90 6.93
C SER A 33 4.49 -10.45 6.84
N GLU A 34 5.42 -10.05 7.72
CA GLU A 34 6.02 -8.72 7.69
C GLU A 34 6.82 -8.50 6.40
N LYS A 35 7.65 -9.47 6.02
CA LYS A 35 8.44 -9.40 4.78
C LYS A 35 7.57 -9.26 3.53
N ILE A 36 6.52 -10.07 3.42
CA ILE A 36 5.59 -10.02 2.28
C ILE A 36 4.84 -8.68 2.27
N THR A 37 4.37 -8.22 3.44
CA THR A 37 3.69 -6.93 3.57
C THR A 37 4.58 -5.77 3.13
N ASP A 38 5.85 -5.77 3.55
CA ASP A 38 6.79 -4.71 3.22
C ASP A 38 7.12 -4.67 1.72
N GLU A 39 7.35 -5.83 1.08
CA GLU A 39 7.56 -5.88 -0.36
C GLU A 39 6.32 -5.46 -1.14
N PHE A 40 5.12 -5.91 -0.73
CA PHE A 40 3.87 -5.45 -1.32
C PHE A 40 3.75 -3.93 -1.26
N MET A 41 4.01 -3.31 -0.10
CA MET A 41 3.86 -1.86 0.05
C MET A 41 4.85 -1.10 -0.82
N LYS A 42 6.09 -1.59 -0.97
CA LYS A 42 7.07 -0.99 -1.89
C LYS A 42 6.57 -1.01 -3.33
N ASP A 43 6.07 -2.15 -3.79
CA ASP A 43 5.59 -2.31 -5.16
C ASP A 43 4.29 -1.52 -5.40
N PHE A 44 3.41 -1.46 -4.40
CA PHE A 44 2.21 -0.63 -4.42
C PHE A 44 2.57 0.85 -4.59
N TYR A 45 3.45 1.39 -3.75
CA TYR A 45 3.84 2.80 -3.86
C TYR A 45 4.52 3.12 -5.19
N ARG A 46 5.38 2.22 -5.69
CA ARG A 46 5.98 2.35 -7.02
C ARG A 46 4.91 2.41 -8.10
N SER A 47 3.98 1.46 -8.11
CA SER A 47 2.92 1.35 -9.11
C SER A 47 2.03 2.59 -9.13
N VAL A 48 1.57 3.03 -7.95
CA VAL A 48 0.72 4.23 -7.82
C VAL A 48 1.48 5.50 -8.24
N SER A 49 2.76 5.62 -7.85
CA SER A 49 3.57 6.79 -8.23
C SER A 49 3.89 6.85 -9.73
N SER A 50 3.78 5.72 -10.44
CA SER A 50 4.07 5.62 -11.88
C SER A 50 2.82 5.70 -12.77
N LEU A 51 1.63 5.93 -12.21
CA LEU A 51 0.41 6.03 -12.99
C LEU A 51 0.44 7.24 -13.94
N SER A 52 0.17 7.00 -15.22
CA SER A 52 -0.03 8.06 -16.21
C SER A 52 -1.48 8.56 -16.23
N LEU A 53 -1.72 9.68 -16.91
CA LEU A 53 -3.08 10.19 -17.13
C LEU A 53 -3.95 9.17 -17.88
N ASP A 54 -3.40 8.49 -18.88
CA ASP A 54 -4.12 7.47 -19.65
C ASP A 54 -4.50 6.26 -18.77
N ASP A 55 -3.64 5.88 -17.81
CA ASP A 55 -3.96 4.81 -16.86
C ASP A 55 -5.10 5.20 -15.91
N LEU A 56 -5.14 6.47 -15.48
CA LEU A 56 -6.21 7.01 -14.67
C LEU A 56 -7.53 7.11 -15.44
N GLU A 57 -7.49 7.51 -16.71
CA GLU A 57 -8.66 7.54 -17.59
C GLU A 57 -9.23 6.13 -17.82
N ARG A 58 -8.34 5.15 -18.06
CA ARG A 58 -8.73 3.74 -18.18
C ARG A 58 -9.40 3.24 -16.91
N LEU A 59 -8.85 3.57 -15.74
CA LEU A 59 -9.42 3.19 -14.44
C LEU A 59 -10.81 3.81 -14.24
N ALA A 60 -10.98 5.11 -14.50
CA ALA A 60 -12.27 5.77 -14.39
C ALA A 60 -13.31 5.17 -15.35
N THR A 61 -12.88 4.85 -16.57
CA THR A 61 -13.76 4.25 -17.58
C THR A 61 -14.20 2.84 -17.18
N SER A 62 -13.32 2.01 -16.61
CA SER A 62 -13.70 0.67 -16.15
C SER A 62 -14.73 0.73 -15.03
N TYR A 63 -14.55 1.64 -14.05
CA TYR A 63 -15.54 1.84 -12.98
C TYR A 63 -16.94 2.21 -13.53
N LEU A 64 -17.01 3.12 -14.51
CA LEU A 64 -18.26 3.53 -15.13
C LEU A 64 -18.90 2.45 -16.02
N GLN A 65 -18.13 1.48 -16.51
CA GLN A 65 -18.64 0.34 -17.27
C GLN A 65 -19.22 -0.72 -16.35
N ASP A 66 -18.55 -0.99 -15.23
CA ASP A 66 -19.03 -1.92 -14.22
C ASP A 66 -20.37 -1.46 -13.63
N GLU A 67 -20.54 -0.16 -13.35
CA GLU A 67 -21.82 0.42 -12.87
C GLU A 67 -22.98 0.34 -13.88
N LYS A 68 -22.70 0.23 -15.19
CA LYS A 68 -23.74 0.14 -16.24
C LYS A 68 -24.24 -1.29 -16.48
N THR A 69 -23.61 -2.27 -15.84
CA THR A 69 -23.91 -3.70 -16.06
C THR A 69 -24.84 -4.27 -14.98
N ASP A 70 -25.22 -3.46 -13.99
CA ASP A 70 -26.30 -3.69 -13.02
C ASP A 70 -27.61 -2.95 -13.43
#